data_AF-A0A7G2JWS8-F1
#
_entry.id   AF-A0A7G2JWS8-F1
#
_cell.length_a   1.000
_cell.length_b   1.000
_cell.length_c   1.000
_cell.angle_alpha   90.00
_cell.angle_beta   90.00
_cell.angle_gamma   90.00
#
_symmetry.space_group_name_H-M   'P 1'
#
loop_
_entity.id
_entity.type
_entity.pdbx_description
1 polymer ?
#
loop_
_entity_poly.entity_id
_entity_poly.type
_entity_poly.pdbx_seq_one_letter_code
_entity_poly.pdbx_strand_id
1 'polypeptide(L)'
;KDLPAITLDGHKVDVVANIGTIRDCDGAERNGAEGIGLYRTEFLFMDREQLPTEEEQFIAYKQVVEAMNGRLTVLRTMDIGGDKELSYLDLPKEMNPFLGWRAIRIALDRREILNAQLRAVLRASAFGKLAVMFPMIISVEEI
;
A
#
# COMPACT_ATOMS: atom_id res chain seq x y z
N LYS A 1 -25.08 5.34 -6.89
CA LYS A 1 -23.62 5.38 -7.07
C LYS A 1 -23.12 6.82 -7.00
N ASP A 2 -23.62 7.71 -7.87
CA ASP A 2 -23.01 9.03 -8.08
C ASP A 2 -23.50 10.12 -7.12
N LEU A 3 -24.29 9.77 -6.11
CA LEU A 3 -24.68 10.70 -5.06
C LEU A 3 -23.52 10.84 -4.06
N PRO A 4 -23.20 12.05 -3.60
CA PRO A 4 -22.16 12.26 -2.62
C PRO A 4 -22.57 11.67 -1.26
N ALA A 5 -21.61 11.22 -0.47
CA ALA A 5 -21.85 10.79 0.90
C ALA A 5 -21.99 12.00 1.83
N ILE A 6 -23.23 12.47 1.99
CA ILE A 6 -23.59 13.63 2.82
C ILE A 6 -24.65 13.20 3.84
N THR A 7 -24.44 13.55 5.11
CA THR A 7 -25.40 13.33 6.21
C THR A 7 -26.61 14.26 6.09
N LEU A 8 -27.68 14.01 6.85
CA LEU A 8 -28.92 14.82 6.79
C LEU A 8 -28.72 16.28 7.23
N ASP A 9 -27.67 16.56 8.01
CA ASP A 9 -27.26 17.89 8.46
C ASP A 9 -26.15 18.52 7.61
N GLY A 10 -25.79 17.89 6.47
CA GLY A 10 -24.91 18.47 5.46
C GLY A 10 -23.41 18.19 5.61
N HIS A 11 -23.00 17.29 6.51
CA HIS A 11 -21.61 16.88 6.63
C HIS A 11 -21.21 15.90 5.52
N LYS A 12 -20.23 16.29 4.70
CA LYS A 12 -19.65 15.40 3.67
C LYS A 12 -18.56 14.52 4.28
N VAL A 13 -18.58 13.23 3.95
CA VAL A 13 -17.48 12.29 4.18
C VAL A 13 -17.00 11.70 2.86
N ASP A 14 -15.76 11.25 2.79
CA ASP A 14 -15.26 10.51 1.63
C ASP A 14 -15.51 9.00 1.83
N VAL A 15 -16.12 8.36 0.84
CA VAL A 15 -16.26 6.90 0.80
C VAL A 15 -15.24 6.31 -0.16
N VAL A 16 -14.21 5.68 0.38
CA VAL A 16 -13.05 5.18 -0.39
C VAL A 16 -12.93 3.66 -0.30
N ALA A 17 -12.26 3.05 -1.28
CA ALA A 17 -12.07 1.60 -1.35
C ALA A 17 -10.73 1.14 -0.77
N ASN A 18 -10.70 -0.11 -0.33
CA ASN A 18 -9.49 -0.84 0.02
C ASN A 18 -9.21 -1.88 -1.06
N ILE A 19 -7.98 -1.92 -1.58
CA ILE A 19 -7.57 -2.79 -2.69
C ILE A 19 -6.26 -3.51 -2.38
N GLY A 20 -6.04 -4.64 -3.05
CA GLY A 20 -4.75 -5.35 -3.06
C GLY A 20 -4.12 -5.42 -4.45
N THR A 21 -4.90 -5.28 -5.52
CA THR A 21 -4.40 -5.30 -6.90
C THR A 21 -5.19 -4.36 -7.80
N ILE A 22 -4.70 -4.13 -9.03
CA ILE A 22 -5.42 -3.38 -10.06
C ILE A 22 -6.81 -3.94 -10.38
N ARG A 23 -7.02 -5.26 -10.20
CA ARG A 23 -8.31 -5.92 -10.48
C ARG A 23 -9.44 -5.42 -9.58
N ASP A 24 -9.10 -4.91 -8.41
CA ASP A 24 -10.07 -4.41 -7.43
C ASP A 24 -10.56 -2.99 -7.78
N CYS A 25 -9.85 -2.26 -8.67
CA CYS A 25 -10.20 -0.89 -9.05
C CYS A 25 -11.53 -0.81 -9.81
N ASP A 26 -11.82 -1.79 -10.67
CA ASP A 26 -13.12 -1.87 -11.35
C ASP A 26 -14.28 -2.05 -10.35
N GLY A 27 -14.07 -2.88 -9.32
CA GLY A 27 -15.04 -3.03 -8.24
C GLY A 27 -15.24 -1.75 -7.44
N ALA A 28 -14.15 -1.04 -7.11
CA ALA A 28 -14.18 0.25 -6.43
C ALA A 28 -14.96 1.30 -7.26
N GLU A 29 -14.68 1.39 -8.55
CA GLU A 29 -15.39 2.31 -9.45
C GLU A 29 -16.87 1.95 -9.59
N ARG A 30 -17.22 0.67 -9.79
CA ARG A 30 -18.62 0.22 -9.87
C ARG A 30 -19.44 0.56 -8.63
N ASN A 31 -18.81 0.61 -7.47
CA ASN A 31 -19.47 0.97 -6.21
C ASN A 31 -19.41 2.47 -5.86
N GLY A 32 -18.77 3.29 -6.70
CA GLY A 32 -18.74 4.75 -6.52
C GLY A 32 -17.69 5.24 -5.53
N ALA A 33 -16.58 4.50 -5.38
CA ALA A 33 -15.49 4.95 -4.52
C ALA A 33 -14.92 6.31 -4.97
N GLU A 34 -14.76 7.22 -4.01
CA GLU A 34 -14.21 8.57 -4.20
C GLU A 34 -12.66 8.58 -4.24
N GLY A 35 -12.04 7.43 -4.00
CA GLY A 35 -10.60 7.21 -3.99
C GLY A 35 -10.25 5.82 -3.47
N ILE A 36 -8.95 5.57 -3.31
CA ILE A 36 -8.43 4.39 -2.63
C ILE A 36 -7.85 4.83 -1.29
N GLY A 37 -8.49 4.42 -0.18
CA GLY A 37 -8.04 4.73 1.17
C GLY A 37 -6.96 3.79 1.68
N LEU A 38 -6.84 2.61 1.06
CA LEU A 38 -5.79 1.64 1.36
C LEU A 38 -5.48 0.79 0.13
N TYR A 39 -4.29 0.96 -0.43
CA TYR A 39 -3.69 0.03 -1.36
C TYR A 39 -2.63 -0.81 -0.63
N ARG A 40 -2.98 -2.09 -0.42
CA ARG A 40 -2.12 -3.12 0.17
C ARG A 40 -1.09 -3.61 -0.85
N THR A 41 0.20 -3.43 -0.57
CA THR A 41 1.27 -3.80 -1.51
C THR A 41 1.80 -5.21 -1.32
N GLU A 42 1.34 -5.96 -0.31
CA GLU A 42 1.94 -7.26 0.05
C GLU A 42 1.89 -8.27 -1.11
N PHE A 43 0.90 -8.15 -2.01
CA PHE A 43 0.82 -8.99 -3.21
C PHE A 43 2.08 -8.94 -4.08
N LEU A 44 2.80 -7.82 -4.11
CA LEU A 44 4.05 -7.70 -4.88
C LEU A 44 5.22 -8.47 -4.26
N PHE A 45 5.11 -8.86 -3.00
CA PHE A 45 6.15 -9.54 -2.23
C PHE A 45 5.79 -11.02 -2.00
N MET A 46 4.52 -11.40 -2.04
CA MET A 46 4.11 -12.79 -1.84
C MET A 46 4.34 -13.66 -3.09
N ASP A 47 4.38 -14.98 -2.88
CA ASP A 47 4.43 -16.02 -3.93
C ASP A 47 5.57 -15.84 -4.96
N ARG A 48 6.76 -15.47 -4.49
CA ARG A 48 7.94 -15.26 -5.35
C ARG A 48 9.26 -15.60 -4.64
N GLU A 49 10.33 -15.71 -5.42
CA GLU A 49 11.66 -16.14 -4.97
C GLU A 49 12.64 -15.00 -4.69
N GLN A 50 12.28 -13.74 -4.96
CA GLN A 50 13.14 -12.57 -4.74
C GLN A 50 12.32 -11.31 -4.44
N LEU A 51 12.96 -10.25 -3.97
CA LEU A 51 12.32 -8.95 -3.74
C LEU A 51 11.81 -8.33 -5.05
N PRO A 52 10.64 -7.64 -5.05
CA PRO A 52 10.15 -6.94 -6.24
C PRO A 52 11.08 -5.77 -6.55
N THR A 53 11.52 -5.71 -7.80
CA THR A 53 12.35 -4.62 -8.30
C THR A 53 11.57 -3.30 -8.26
N GLU A 54 12.30 -2.17 -8.24
CA GLU A 54 11.69 -0.84 -8.34
C GLU A 54 10.77 -0.74 -9.58
N GLU A 55 11.16 -1.35 -10.70
CA GLU A 55 10.38 -1.30 -11.95
C GLU A 55 9.06 -2.07 -11.85
N GLU A 56 9.08 -3.29 -11.30
CA GLU A 56 7.86 -4.07 -11.06
C GLU A 56 6.88 -3.33 -10.14
N GLN A 57 7.41 -2.73 -9.06
CA GLN A 57 6.63 -1.92 -8.14
C GLN A 57 6.06 -0.67 -8.82
N PHE A 58 6.88 0.07 -9.58
CA PHE A 58 6.47 1.27 -10.29
C PHE A 58 5.32 0.97 -11.27
N ILE A 59 5.45 -0.09 -12.08
CA ILE A 59 4.41 -0.48 -13.05
C ILE A 59 3.09 -0.76 -12.34
N ALA A 60 3.11 -1.53 -11.25
CA ALA A 60 1.92 -1.87 -10.48
C ALA A 60 1.27 -0.63 -9.82
N TYR A 61 2.09 0.28 -9.27
CA TYR A 61 1.59 1.50 -8.63
C TYR A 61 1.01 2.47 -9.67
N LYS A 62 1.72 2.67 -10.78
CA LYS A 62 1.28 3.52 -11.89
C LYS A 62 -0.09 3.07 -12.42
N GLN A 63 -0.26 1.78 -12.68
CA GLN A 63 -1.53 1.24 -13.18
C GLN A 63 -2.72 1.59 -12.29
N VAL A 64 -2.57 1.45 -10.97
CA VAL A 64 -3.62 1.81 -10.01
C VAL A 64 -3.85 3.31 -9.99
N VAL A 65 -2.79 4.11 -9.94
CA VAL A 65 -2.89 5.58 -9.90
C VAL A 65 -3.58 6.13 -11.15
N GLU A 66 -3.25 5.62 -12.34
CA GLU A 66 -3.90 6.01 -13.60
C GLU A 66 -5.37 5.57 -13.62
N ALA A 67 -5.68 4.34 -13.18
CA ALA A 67 -7.06 3.84 -13.13
C ALA A 67 -7.97 4.67 -12.20
N MET A 68 -7.40 5.33 -11.20
CA MET A 68 -8.15 6.20 -10.30
C MET A 68 -8.48 7.58 -10.89
N ASN A 69 -7.99 7.91 -12.09
CA ASN A 69 -8.36 9.11 -12.86
C ASN A 69 -8.25 10.41 -12.03
N GLY A 70 -7.14 10.56 -11.28
CA GLY A 70 -6.86 11.75 -10.47
C GLY A 70 -7.51 11.76 -9.07
N ARG A 71 -8.28 10.73 -8.71
CA ARG A 71 -8.68 10.49 -7.31
C ARG A 71 -7.47 10.05 -6.49
N LEU A 72 -7.51 10.31 -5.18
CA LEU A 72 -6.42 9.98 -4.28
C LEU A 72 -6.28 8.46 -4.15
N THR A 73 -5.04 7.97 -4.26
CA THR A 73 -4.66 6.61 -3.89
C THR A 73 -3.70 6.67 -2.71
N VAL A 74 -4.06 6.03 -1.60
CA VAL A 74 -3.21 5.89 -0.41
C VAL A 74 -2.53 4.52 -0.44
N LEU A 75 -1.24 4.50 -0.77
CA LEU A 75 -0.42 3.30 -0.78
C LEU A 75 0.17 3.05 0.59
N ARG A 76 -0.03 1.84 1.12
CA ARG A 76 0.64 1.40 2.34
C ARG A 76 1.96 0.73 1.96
N THR A 77 3.07 1.13 2.56
CA THR A 77 4.35 0.42 2.36
C THR A 77 4.23 -1.02 2.87
N MET A 78 5.19 -1.87 2.51
CA MET A 78 5.19 -3.30 2.85
C MET A 78 4.85 -3.54 4.34
N ASP A 79 3.76 -4.25 4.62
CA ASP A 79 3.35 -4.70 5.95
C ASP A 79 3.36 -6.24 6.00
N ILE A 80 4.56 -6.79 6.10
CA ILE A 80 4.83 -8.23 6.17
C ILE A 80 5.68 -8.51 7.42
N GLY A 81 5.49 -9.66 8.06
CA GLY A 81 6.29 -10.12 9.19
C GLY A 81 6.58 -11.62 9.13
N GLY A 82 7.17 -12.15 10.20
CA GLY A 82 7.52 -13.58 10.33
C GLY A 82 6.35 -14.56 10.34
N ASP A 83 5.10 -14.08 10.25
CA ASP A 83 3.91 -14.91 10.01
C ASP A 83 3.75 -15.34 8.54
N LYS A 84 4.54 -14.77 7.63
CA LYS A 84 4.56 -15.10 6.20
C LYS A 84 5.86 -15.83 5.85
N GLU A 85 5.73 -16.96 5.16
CA GLU A 85 6.90 -17.67 4.62
C GLU A 85 7.39 -16.97 3.35
N LEU A 86 8.39 -16.11 3.50
CA LEU A 86 9.12 -15.49 2.39
C LEU A 86 10.55 -16.01 2.37
N SER A 87 10.79 -17.02 1.53
CA SER A 87 12.06 -17.75 1.44
C SER A 87 13.28 -16.84 1.20
N TYR A 88 13.08 -15.69 0.56
CA TYR A 88 14.14 -14.76 0.19
C TYR A 88 14.41 -13.65 1.23
N LEU A 89 13.59 -13.55 2.27
CA LEU A 89 13.70 -12.50 3.30
C LEU A 89 14.38 -12.99 4.59
N ASP A 90 14.71 -14.28 4.69
CA ASP A 90 15.35 -14.95 5.83
C ASP A 90 14.83 -14.46 7.18
N LEU A 91 13.50 -14.50 7.33
CA LEU A 91 12.83 -14.01 8.53
C LEU A 91 13.09 -14.96 9.71
N PRO A 92 13.48 -14.45 10.89
CA PRO A 92 13.67 -15.26 12.07
C PRO A 92 12.35 -15.90 12.50
N LYS A 93 12.43 -17.11 13.06
CA LYS A 93 11.28 -17.72 13.73
C LYS A 93 11.08 -17.01 15.06
N GLU A 94 9.97 -16.30 15.19
CA GLU A 94 9.61 -15.57 16.40
C GLU A 94 8.53 -16.29 17.20
N MET A 95 8.60 -16.21 18.53
CA MET A 95 7.52 -16.71 19.40
C MET A 95 6.21 -15.96 19.15
N ASN A 96 6.28 -14.65 18.86
CA ASN A 96 5.13 -13.79 18.61
C ASN A 96 5.38 -12.87 17.40
N PRO A 97 5.22 -13.36 16.16
CA PRO A 97 5.51 -12.59 14.95
C PRO A 97 4.71 -11.28 14.84
N PHE A 98 3.50 -11.23 15.43
CA PHE A 98 2.67 -10.02 15.39
C PHE A 98 3.23 -8.86 16.22
N LEU A 99 4.03 -9.17 17.25
CA LEU A 99 4.72 -8.17 18.07
C LEU A 99 6.18 -7.98 17.64
N GLY A 100 6.63 -8.73 16.63
CA GLY A 100 8.03 -8.95 16.28
C GLY A 100 8.58 -8.03 15.18
N TRP A 101 9.54 -8.56 14.44
CA TRP A 101 10.23 -7.87 13.34
C TRP A 101 9.36 -7.91 12.07
N ARG A 102 8.63 -6.83 11.84
CA ARG A 102 7.65 -6.72 10.75
C ARG A 102 7.51 -5.30 10.20
N ALA A 103 6.94 -5.20 9.01
CA ALA A 103 6.44 -3.96 8.44
C ALA A 103 7.52 -2.85 8.41
N ILE A 104 7.23 -1.65 8.96
CA ILE A 104 8.20 -0.55 9.00
C ILE A 104 9.50 -0.92 9.74
N ARG A 105 9.46 -1.83 10.70
CA ARG A 105 10.66 -2.27 11.46
C ARG A 105 11.63 -3.02 10.56
N ILE A 106 11.12 -3.86 9.65
CA ILE A 106 11.93 -4.49 8.60
C ILE A 106 12.45 -3.40 7.66
N ALA A 107 11.58 -2.47 7.24
CA ALA A 107 11.93 -1.44 6.26
C ALA A 107 12.99 -0.43 6.76
N LEU A 108 13.00 -0.12 8.06
CA LEU A 108 14.00 0.75 8.71
C LEU A 108 15.36 0.06 8.89
N ASP A 109 15.35 -1.24 9.17
CA ASP A 109 16.57 -2.07 9.29
C ASP A 109 17.16 -2.41 7.90
N ARG A 110 16.31 -2.83 6.97
CA ARG A 110 16.63 -3.19 5.58
C ARG A 110 16.20 -2.09 4.60
N ARG A 111 16.93 -0.97 4.64
CA ARG A 111 16.62 0.25 3.88
C ARG A 111 16.55 0.03 2.37
N GLU A 112 17.20 -0.98 1.81
CA GLU A 112 17.13 -1.31 0.39
C GLU A 112 15.70 -1.60 -0.07
N ILE A 113 14.89 -2.25 0.78
CA ILE A 113 13.49 -2.58 0.51
C ILE A 113 12.65 -1.30 0.48
N LEU A 114 12.82 -0.46 1.50
CA LEU A 114 12.10 0.81 1.63
C LEU A 114 12.45 1.76 0.50
N ASN A 115 13.73 1.89 0.17
CA ASN A 115 14.21 2.77 -0.89
C ASN A 115 13.65 2.38 -2.26
N ALA A 116 13.63 1.09 -2.60
CA ALA A 116 13.04 0.62 -3.84
C ALA A 116 11.54 0.96 -3.91
N GLN A 117 10.81 0.75 -2.81
CA GLN A 117 9.38 1.05 -2.74
C GLN A 117 9.09 2.56 -2.84
N LEU A 118 9.82 3.39 -2.11
CA LEU A 118 9.65 4.85 -2.14
C LEU A 118 10.03 5.46 -3.49
N ARG A 119 11.08 4.96 -4.15
CA ARG A 119 11.43 5.39 -5.52
C ARG A 119 10.33 5.05 -6.52
N ALA A 120 9.78 3.84 -6.44
CA ALA A 120 8.66 3.43 -7.27
C ALA A 120 7.41 4.29 -7.05
N VAL A 121 7.09 4.61 -5.80
CA VAL A 121 6.01 5.55 -5.43
C VAL A 121 6.24 6.93 -6.03
N LEU A 122 7.43 7.51 -5.83
CA LEU A 122 7.76 8.85 -6.35
C LEU A 122 7.67 8.93 -7.88
N ARG A 123 8.04 7.85 -8.56
CA ARG A 123 7.86 7.74 -10.02
C ARG A 123 6.39 7.64 -10.40
N ALA A 124 5.60 6.83 -9.68
CA ALA A 124 4.17 6.65 -9.95
C ALA A 124 3.33 7.91 -9.63
N SER A 125 3.75 8.74 -8.68
CA SER A 125 3.04 9.99 -8.34
C SER A 125 3.06 11.02 -9.47
N ALA A 126 3.91 10.87 -10.48
CA ALA A 126 3.87 11.70 -11.68
C ALA A 126 2.61 11.46 -12.55
N PHE A 127 1.88 10.36 -12.32
CA PHE A 127 0.73 9.94 -13.13
C PHE A 127 -0.63 10.15 -12.44
N GLY A 128 -0.64 10.70 -11.21
CA GLY A 128 -1.88 10.98 -10.48
C GLY A 128 -1.64 11.29 -8.99
N LYS A 129 -2.71 11.34 -8.19
CA LYS A 129 -2.63 11.68 -6.77
C LYS A 129 -2.30 10.43 -5.94
N LEU A 130 -1.08 10.37 -5.42
CA LEU A 130 -0.58 9.25 -4.62
C LEU A 130 -0.11 9.77 -3.26
N ALA A 131 -0.55 9.11 -2.19
CA ALA A 131 -0.06 9.30 -0.82
C ALA A 131 0.59 8.01 -0.32
N VAL A 132 1.49 8.14 0.66
CA VAL A 132 2.18 7.02 1.31
C VAL A 132 1.73 6.93 2.76
N MET A 133 1.45 5.71 3.21
CA MET A 133 1.14 5.39 4.59
C MET A 133 2.14 4.35 5.11
N PHE A 134 2.81 4.66 6.23
CA PHE A 134 3.71 3.73 6.89
C PHE A 134 2.93 2.88 7.92
N PRO A 135 2.99 1.54 7.84
CA PRO A 135 2.35 0.63 8.79
C PRO A 135 3.17 0.51 10.09
N MET A 136 2.51 0.14 11.20
CA MET A 136 3.18 -0.28 12.45
C MET A 136 4.09 0.77 13.11
N ILE A 137 3.86 2.06 12.87
CA ILE A 137 4.50 3.15 13.61
C ILE A 137 4.02 3.15 15.06
N ILE A 138 4.96 3.20 16.01
CA ILE A 138 4.70 3.28 17.45
C ILE A 138 5.23 4.57 18.08
N SER A 139 6.09 5.31 17.39
CA SER A 139 6.73 6.54 17.89
C SER A 139 6.95 7.55 16.77
N VAL A 140 7.15 8.83 17.14
CA VAL A 140 7.37 9.90 16.15
C VAL A 140 8.76 9.81 15.53
N GLU A 141 9.73 9.23 16.24
CA GLU A 141 11.12 9.06 15.81
C GLU A 141 11.27 8.03 14.67
N GLU A 142 10.25 7.22 14.43
CA GLU A 142 10.20 6.28 13.29
C GLU A 142 9.75 6.95 11.97
N ILE A 143 9.28 8.21 12.03
CA ILE A 143 8.83 9.03 10.88
C ILE A 143 9.97 9.95 10.43
#